data_AF-A0A3D2ZAK5-F1
#
_entry.id   AF-A0A3D2ZAK5-F1
#
_cell.length_a   1.000
_cell.length_b   1.000
_cell.length_c   1.000
_cell.angle_alpha   90.00
_cell.angle_beta   90.00
_cell.angle_gamma   90.00
#
_symmetry.space_group_name_H-M   'P 1'
#
loop_
_entity.id
_entity.type
_entity.pdbx_description
1 polymer ?
#
loop_
_entity_poly.entity_id
_entity_poly.type
_entity_poly.pdbx_seq_one_letter_code
_entity_poly.pdbx_strand_id
1 'polypeptide(L)'
;MHGTAWWIPSRAVPLLGGHANWHPPGLIFEVEIADDAHPITQGVTPFEVEDEIYMSAYDPAIHILAKATWYKKEHPLAWIQPYGAGRVFYTALGHTADTFQRPMMQRLMVNGIRYVAEHD
;
A
#
# COMPACT_ATOMS: atom_id res chain seq x y z
N MET A 1 -6.22 -2.45 -6.87
CA MET A 1 -7.43 -2.90 -7.60
C MET A 1 -8.09 -1.69 -8.24
N HIS A 2 -7.86 -1.44 -9.54
CA HIS A 2 -8.62 -0.44 -10.28
C HIS A 2 -9.98 -1.06 -10.63
N GLY A 3 -11.03 -0.64 -9.93
CA GLY A 3 -12.37 -1.11 -10.18
C GLY A 3 -13.34 -0.19 -9.47
N THR A 4 -14.17 0.51 -10.22
CA THR A 4 -15.37 1.18 -9.73
C THR A 4 -16.21 0.13 -9.00
N ALA A 5 -16.13 0.13 -7.67
CA ALA A 5 -16.58 -0.97 -6.84
C ALA A 5 -18.11 -1.07 -6.86
N TRP A 6 -18.64 -1.92 -7.73
CA TRP A 6 -20.00 -2.43 -7.60
C TRP A 6 -20.04 -3.95 -7.39
N TRP A 7 -18.93 -4.66 -7.66
CA TRP A 7 -18.87 -6.13 -7.58
C TRP A 7 -17.48 -6.64 -7.17
N ILE A 8 -16.98 -6.20 -6.01
CA ILE A 8 -15.81 -6.86 -5.39
C ILE A 8 -16.32 -8.12 -4.68
N PRO A 9 -15.82 -9.34 -5.00
CA PRO A 9 -16.25 -10.57 -4.33
C PRO A 9 -16.10 -10.44 -2.81
N SER A 10 -17.04 -11.02 -2.06
CA SER A 10 -17.14 -10.88 -0.59
C SER A 10 -15.86 -11.25 0.18
N ARG A 11 -14.95 -12.01 -0.43
CA ARG A 11 -13.66 -12.38 0.17
C ARG A 11 -12.53 -11.39 -0.07
N ALA A 12 -12.57 -10.58 -1.12
CA ALA A 12 -11.44 -9.72 -1.48
C ALA A 12 -11.34 -8.49 -0.56
N VAL A 13 -12.45 -7.90 -0.13
CA VAL A 13 -12.39 -6.77 0.83
C VAL A 13 -11.86 -7.22 2.19
N PRO A 14 -12.34 -8.32 2.81
CA PRO A 14 -11.74 -8.84 4.05
C PRO A 14 -10.28 -9.29 3.89
N LEU A 15 -9.89 -9.82 2.72
CA LEU A 15 -8.51 -10.23 2.44
C LEU A 15 -7.56 -9.04 2.29
N LEU A 16 -7.99 -7.96 1.63
CA LEU A 16 -7.14 -6.81 1.35
C LEU A 16 -7.22 -5.71 2.42
N GLY A 17 -8.32 -5.65 3.17
CA GLY A 17 -8.53 -4.65 4.22
C GLY A 17 -8.92 -3.28 3.68
N GLY A 18 -9.15 -3.16 2.37
CA GLY A 18 -9.58 -1.92 1.75
C GLY A 18 -9.89 -2.08 0.26
N HIS A 19 -10.53 -1.05 -0.30
CA HIS A 19 -10.82 -0.94 -1.71
C HIS A 19 -10.84 0.53 -2.13
N ALA A 20 -10.56 0.79 -3.41
CA ALA A 20 -10.62 2.13 -3.98
C ALA A 20 -11.86 2.30 -4.84
N ASN A 21 -12.48 3.47 -4.78
CA ASN A 21 -13.61 3.82 -5.64
C ASN A 21 -13.26 4.92 -6.65
N TRP A 22 -12.15 5.64 -6.43
CA TRP A 22 -11.72 6.77 -7.25
C TRP A 22 -10.23 7.06 -7.02
N HIS A 23 -9.60 7.77 -7.96
CA HIS A 23 -8.27 8.37 -7.84
C HIS A 23 -8.14 9.58 -8.77
N PRO A 24 -7.25 10.55 -8.49
CA PRO A 24 -6.89 11.59 -9.46
C PRO A 24 -6.10 10.99 -10.64
N PRO A 25 -5.97 11.70 -11.77
CA PRO A 25 -4.97 11.35 -12.79
C PRO A 25 -3.58 11.20 -12.17
N GLY A 26 -2.71 10.41 -12.81
CA GLY A 26 -1.33 10.22 -12.37
C GLY A 26 -0.63 11.53 -12.02
N LEU A 27 0.08 11.53 -10.90
CA LEU A 27 0.74 12.70 -10.36
C LEU A 27 2.06 12.33 -9.67
N ILE A 28 2.91 13.32 -9.49
CA ILE A 28 4.14 13.19 -8.72
C ILE A 28 3.82 13.47 -7.25
N PHE A 29 4.22 12.55 -6.37
CA PHE A 29 4.08 12.71 -4.92
C PHE A 29 5.17 11.98 -4.16
N GLU A 30 5.41 12.40 -2.92
CA GLU A 30 6.29 11.71 -2.00
C GLU A 30 5.53 10.60 -1.26
N VAL A 31 6.12 9.40 -1.24
CA VAL A 31 5.72 8.30 -0.38
C VAL A 31 6.36 8.53 0.99
N GLU A 32 5.51 8.79 1.98
CA GLU A 32 5.89 8.99 3.38
C GLU A 32 5.82 7.66 4.14
N ILE A 33 6.78 7.40 5.03
CA ILE A 33 6.80 6.19 5.87
C ILE A 33 6.05 6.48 7.16
N ALA A 34 4.97 5.73 7.41
CA ALA A 34 4.07 5.97 8.54
C ALA A 34 4.50 5.23 9.83
N ASP A 35 5.12 4.06 9.67
CA ASP A 35 5.75 3.30 10.75
C ASP A 35 7.15 2.89 10.28
N ASP A 36 8.20 3.49 10.85
CA ASP A 36 9.60 3.22 10.54
C ASP A 36 10.21 2.10 11.39
N ALA A 37 9.48 1.63 12.40
CA ALA A 37 9.90 0.52 13.26
C ALA A 37 9.57 -0.84 12.64
N HIS A 38 8.55 -0.92 11.78
CA HIS A 38 8.11 -2.19 11.18
C HIS A 38 9.20 -2.86 10.31
N PRO A 39 9.37 -4.20 10.36
CA PRO A 39 10.34 -4.91 9.52
C PRO A 39 10.22 -4.62 8.01
N ILE A 40 9.00 -4.38 7.52
CA ILE A 40 8.75 -4.07 6.10
C ILE A 40 9.37 -2.72 5.69
N THR A 41 9.37 -1.74 6.58
CA THR A 41 9.85 -0.37 6.31
C THR A 41 11.32 -0.18 6.73
N GLN A 42 11.99 -1.22 7.23
CA GLN A 42 13.40 -1.16 7.61
C GLN A 42 14.33 -0.79 6.45
N GLY A 43 14.97 0.37 6.60
CA GLY A 43 15.85 0.97 5.60
C GLY A 43 15.11 1.54 4.38
N VAL A 44 13.80 1.74 4.47
CA VAL A 44 13.02 2.49 3.48
C VAL A 44 12.93 3.93 3.98
N THR A 45 13.47 4.86 3.20
CA THR A 45 13.30 6.31 3.44
C THR A 45 12.20 6.85 2.54
N PRO A 46 11.64 8.05 2.81
CA PRO A 46 10.72 8.71 1.89
C PRO A 46 11.29 8.80 0.47
N PHE A 47 10.42 8.66 -0.53
CA PHE A 47 10.82 8.68 -1.93
C PHE A 47 9.70 9.19 -2.84
N GLU A 48 10.09 9.87 -3.91
CA GLU A 48 9.16 10.38 -4.92
C GLU A 48 8.82 9.31 -5.96
N VAL A 49 7.56 9.31 -6.40
CA VAL A 49 7.02 8.49 -7.49
C VAL A 49 6.12 9.32 -8.39
N GLU A 50 5.99 8.90 -9.66
CA GLU A 50 4.90 9.31 -10.55
C GLU A 50 3.91 8.14 -10.65
N ASP A 51 2.80 8.23 -9.92
CA ASP A 51 1.85 7.13 -9.75
C ASP A 51 0.43 7.67 -9.48
N GLU A 52 -0.50 6.80 -9.07
CA GLU A 52 -1.88 7.15 -8.73
C GLU A 52 -2.16 6.98 -7.23
N ILE A 53 -2.75 8.02 -6.61
CA ILE A 53 -3.22 7.94 -5.23
C ILE A 53 -4.64 7.36 -5.22
N TYR A 54 -4.75 6.05 -5.01
CA TYR A 54 -6.03 5.36 -4.89
C TYR A 54 -6.77 5.77 -3.60
N MET A 55 -7.85 6.56 -3.76
CA MET A 55 -8.70 6.96 -2.64
C MET A 55 -9.56 5.79 -2.21
N SER A 56 -9.12 5.18 -1.10
CA SER A 56 -9.67 3.93 -0.60
C SER A 56 -10.53 4.12 0.64
N ALA A 57 -11.61 3.35 0.73
CA ALA A 57 -12.18 2.98 2.02
C ALA A 57 -11.37 1.80 2.53
N TYR A 58 -10.98 1.83 3.81
CA TYR A 58 -10.16 0.80 4.42
C TYR A 58 -10.64 0.51 5.84
N ASP A 59 -10.38 -0.72 6.29
CA ASP A 59 -10.67 -1.16 7.65
C ASP A 59 -9.76 -0.39 8.62
N PRO A 60 -10.30 0.27 9.68
CA PRO A 60 -9.48 0.99 10.65
C PRO A 60 -8.49 0.10 11.42
N ALA A 61 -8.65 -1.23 11.37
CA ALA A 61 -7.73 -2.18 11.98
C ALA A 61 -6.51 -2.53 11.11
N ILE A 62 -6.44 -2.11 9.83
CA ILE A 62 -5.22 -2.29 9.05
C ILE A 62 -4.07 -1.50 9.66
N HIS A 63 -2.86 -2.04 9.55
CA HIS A 63 -1.67 -1.33 9.99
C HIS A 63 -1.01 -0.65 8.79
N ILE A 64 -1.12 0.67 8.73
CA ILE A 64 -0.57 1.51 7.65
C ILE A 64 0.95 1.63 7.81
N LEU A 65 1.68 1.34 6.74
CA LEU A 65 3.14 1.38 6.70
C LEU A 65 3.67 2.55 5.87
N ALA A 66 2.95 2.93 4.82
CA ALA A 66 3.29 4.06 3.98
C ALA A 66 2.04 4.81 3.54
N LYS A 67 2.17 6.12 3.35
CA LYS A 67 1.08 7.03 2.98
C LYS A 67 1.56 8.14 2.05
N ALA A 68 0.63 8.88 1.46
CA ALA A 68 0.92 10.17 0.85
C ALA A 68 -0.13 11.20 1.29
N THR A 69 0.28 12.46 1.37
CA THR A 69 -0.61 13.57 1.65
C THR A 69 -1.08 14.23 0.35
N TRP A 70 -2.39 14.24 0.12
CA TRP A 70 -3.01 14.90 -1.04
C TRP A 70 -4.26 15.68 -0.61
N TYR A 71 -4.40 16.92 -1.07
CA TYR A 71 -5.48 17.84 -0.65
C TYR A 71 -5.67 17.90 0.89
N LYS A 72 -4.55 17.98 1.62
CA LYS A 72 -4.50 18.02 3.10
C LYS A 72 -5.11 16.78 3.78
N LYS A 73 -5.17 15.65 3.09
CA LYS A 73 -5.62 14.36 3.62
C LYS A 73 -4.54 13.31 3.41
N GLU A 74 -4.41 12.42 4.39
CA GLU A 74 -3.52 11.28 4.31
C GLU A 74 -4.22 10.12 3.59
N HIS A 75 -3.50 9.50 2.68
CA HIS A 75 -3.97 8.38 1.89
C HIS A 75 -3.03 7.19 2.09
N PRO A 76 -3.51 6.05 2.61
CA PRO A 76 -2.68 4.86 2.75
C PRO A 76 -2.22 4.36 1.38
N LEU A 77 -0.93 4.05 1.29
CA LEU A 77 -0.29 3.51 0.08
C LEU A 77 0.20 2.09 0.28
N ALA A 78 0.60 1.72 1.50
CA ALA A 78 0.97 0.35 1.83
C ALA A 78 0.56 0.02 3.26
N TRP A 79 0.11 -1.21 3.49
CA TRP A 79 -0.35 -1.67 4.80
C TRP A 79 -0.24 -3.18 4.94
N ILE A 80 -0.42 -3.65 6.18
CA ILE A 80 -0.58 -5.07 6.50
C ILE A 80 -1.87 -5.33 7.25
N GLN A 81 -2.33 -6.58 7.18
CA GLN A 81 -3.34 -7.12 8.09
C GLN A 81 -3.25 -8.66 8.17
N PRO A 82 -3.72 -9.27 9.27
CA PRO A 82 -3.91 -10.72 9.32
C PRO A 82 -5.08 -11.14 8.42
N TYR A 83 -4.98 -12.34 7.84
CA TYR A 83 -6.12 -12.98 7.18
C TYR A 83 -6.05 -14.51 7.34
N GLY A 84 -7.03 -15.07 8.05
CA GLY A 84 -6.98 -16.47 8.47
C GLY A 84 -5.75 -16.72 9.36
N ALA A 85 -4.94 -17.72 9.03
CA ALA A 85 -3.69 -18.02 9.73
C ALA A 85 -2.46 -17.30 9.13
N GLY A 86 -2.65 -16.48 8.10
CA GLY A 86 -1.57 -15.82 7.35
C GLY A 86 -1.52 -14.30 7.55
N ARG A 87 -0.52 -13.70 6.91
CA ARG A 87 -0.29 -12.25 6.87
C ARG A 87 -0.47 -11.75 5.44
N VAL A 88 -1.11 -10.60 5.28
CA VAL A 88 -1.26 -9.90 4.01
C VAL A 88 -0.45 -8.62 4.06
N PHE A 89 0.34 -8.40 3.02
CA PHE A 89 0.95 -7.11 2.71
C PHE A 89 0.33 -6.58 1.42
N TYR A 90 -0.18 -5.35 1.44
CA TYR A 90 -0.77 -4.69 0.30
C TYR A 90 -0.03 -3.39 0.00
N THR A 91 0.13 -3.09 -1.29
CA THR A 91 0.55 -1.78 -1.78
C THR A 91 -0.36 -1.31 -2.92
N ALA A 92 -0.74 -0.03 -2.89
CA ALA A 92 -1.48 0.66 -3.94
C ALA A 92 -0.54 1.20 -5.05
N LEU A 93 0.77 1.24 -4.79
CA LEU A 93 1.77 1.72 -5.74
C LEU A 93 2.02 0.69 -6.86
N GLY A 94 2.39 1.19 -8.03
CA GLY A 94 2.80 0.37 -9.17
C GLY A 94 2.00 0.59 -10.44
N HIS A 95 1.41 1.77 -10.64
CA HIS A 95 0.71 2.09 -11.90
C HIS A 95 1.65 2.02 -13.12
N THR A 96 2.91 2.42 -12.94
CA THR A 96 3.93 2.39 -14.01
C THR A 96 5.12 1.51 -13.65
N ALA A 97 5.89 1.13 -14.68
CA ALA A 97 7.15 0.43 -14.49
C ALA A 97 8.21 1.28 -13.77
N ASP A 98 8.13 2.62 -13.87
CA ASP A 98 9.06 3.54 -13.22
C ASP A 98 8.99 3.46 -11.69
N THR A 99 7.77 3.32 -11.12
CA THR A 99 7.58 3.09 -9.69
C THR A 99 8.42 1.92 -9.19
N PHE A 100 8.47 0.82 -9.96
CA PHE A 100 9.25 -0.38 -9.60
C PHE A 100 10.76 -0.23 -9.83
N GLN A 101 11.22 0.81 -10.53
CA GLN A 101 12.65 1.15 -10.64
C GLN A 101 13.16 1.94 -9.44
N ARG A 102 12.27 2.49 -8.60
CA ARG A 102 12.67 3.23 -7.40
C ARG A 102 13.31 2.28 -6.39
N PRO A 103 14.55 2.53 -5.93
CA PRO A 103 15.23 1.64 -4.99
C PRO A 103 14.44 1.44 -3.69
N MET A 104 13.76 2.48 -3.20
CA MET A 104 12.93 2.39 -2.00
C MET A 104 11.66 1.56 -2.21
N MET A 105 11.05 1.61 -3.39
CA MET A 105 9.94 0.70 -3.76
C MET A 105 10.41 -0.75 -3.81
N GLN A 106 11.57 -1.02 -4.43
CA GLN A 106 12.15 -2.37 -4.48
C GLN A 106 12.43 -2.90 -3.07
N ARG A 107 13.01 -2.06 -2.20
CA ARG A 107 13.27 -2.40 -0.79
C ARG A 107 11.98 -2.73 -0.05
N LEU A 108 10.96 -1.89 -0.18
CA LEU A 108 9.65 -2.08 0.45
C LEU A 108 9.01 -3.41 0.00
N MET A 109 9.04 -3.70 -1.31
CA MET A 109 8.51 -4.96 -1.85
C MET A 109 9.28 -6.19 -1.34
N VAL A 110 10.62 -6.15 -1.37
CA VAL A 110 11.44 -7.28 -0.92
C VAL A 110 11.21 -7.56 0.56
N ASN A 111 11.18 -6.51 1.39
CA ASN A 111 10.90 -6.66 2.82
C ASN A 111 9.46 -7.18 3.05
N GLY A 112 8.48 -6.66 2.30
CA GLY A 112 7.09 -7.11 2.35
C GLY A 112 6.93 -8.59 2.01
N ILE A 113 7.58 -9.05 0.93
CA ILE A 113 7.59 -10.46 0.52
C ILE A 113 8.20 -11.34 1.60
N ARG A 114 9.33 -10.93 2.20
CA ARG A 114 9.96 -11.68 3.29
C ARG A 114 9.03 -11.81 4.50
N TYR A 115 8.44 -10.70 4.93
CA TYR A 115 7.54 -10.67 6.08
C TYR A 115 6.32 -11.60 5.92
N VAL A 116 5.70 -11.65 4.74
CA VAL A 116 4.55 -12.54 4.51
C VAL A 116 4.92 -14.00 4.25
N ALA A 117 6.18 -14.26 3.87
CA ALA A 117 6.69 -15.61 3.63
C ALA A 117 7.28 -16.27 4.89
N GLU A 118 7.66 -15.48 5.89
CA GLU A 118 8.07 -15.99 7.19
C GLU A 118 6.92 -16.80 7.83
N HIS A 119 7.27 -17.95 8.39
CA HIS A 119 6.36 -18.76 9.21
C HIS A 119 6.92 -18.74 10.64
N ASP A 120 6.05 -18.55 11.63
CA ASP A 120 6.43 -18.65 13.04
C ASP A 120 6.80 -20.09 13.43
#